data_AF-A0A0A6UN58-F1
#
_entry.id   AF-A0A0A6UN58-F1
#
_cell.length_a   1.000
_cell.length_b   1.000
_cell.length_c   1.000
_cell.angle_alpha   90.00
_cell.angle_beta   90.00
_cell.angle_gamma   90.00
#
_symmetry.space_group_name_H-M   'P 1'
#
loop_
_entity.id
_entity.type
_entity.pdbx_description
1 polymer ?
#
loop_
_entity_poly.entity_id
_entity_poly.type
_entity_poly.pdbx_seq_one_letter_code
_entity_poly.pdbx_strand_id
1 'polypeptide(L)'
;MAAMRQVLFVQGGGAGTYDEWDGRLVDSLRRELGDGWEVRYPRMPGEDDPDPAAWSAAIRGEMTLMDDGVVVVGHSVGGTILAGMIGDGTMGGSGPIGDATMGGSGPIGDATMGGSRPVGDGGTVGVGVPERRLGGIVLIAAPFVEGPELPPDVPVHVFHGLADETIPPGHAEAYGKAIPHAGVSLLPDRDHQLGDDLSEVARVISGW
;
A
#
# COMPACT_ATOMS: atom_id res chain seq x y z
N MET A 1 -21.26 -6.03 -18.98
CA MET A 1 -19.83 -5.73 -19.14
C MET A 1 -19.12 -6.37 -17.96
N ALA A 2 -18.00 -7.06 -18.16
CA ALA A 2 -17.19 -7.48 -17.03
C ALA A 2 -16.77 -6.22 -16.24
N ALA A 3 -16.75 -6.30 -14.91
CA ALA A 3 -16.24 -5.20 -14.10
C ALA A 3 -14.78 -4.95 -14.47
N MET A 4 -14.41 -3.68 -14.65
CA MET A 4 -13.03 -3.28 -14.91
C MET A 4 -12.20 -3.59 -13.67
N ARG A 5 -11.07 -4.30 -13.84
CA ARG A 5 -10.19 -4.62 -12.72
C ARG A 5 -9.33 -3.41 -12.40
N GLN A 6 -8.95 -3.23 -11.15
CA GLN A 6 -8.25 -2.03 -10.72
C GLN A 6 -6.91 -2.35 -10.07
N VAL A 7 -5.91 -1.51 -10.36
CA VAL A 7 -4.60 -1.51 -9.72
C VAL A 7 -4.38 -0.18 -9.04
N LEU A 8 -3.94 -0.20 -7.78
CA LEU A 8 -3.38 0.97 -7.11
C LEU A 8 -1.86 0.84 -7.09
N PHE A 9 -1.17 1.76 -7.76
CA PHE A 9 0.29 1.83 -7.74
C PHE A 9 0.74 2.87 -6.71
N VAL A 10 1.61 2.46 -5.79
CA VAL A 10 2.23 3.30 -4.77
C VAL A 10 3.69 3.51 -5.13
N GLN A 11 4.06 4.76 -5.38
CA GLN A 11 5.41 5.18 -5.75
C GLN A 11 6.46 4.85 -4.67
N GLY A 12 7.73 4.85 -5.06
CA GLY A 12 8.87 5.00 -4.16
C GLY A 12 9.01 6.44 -3.63
N GLY A 13 9.99 6.63 -2.74
CA GLY A 13 10.35 7.92 -2.17
C GLY A 13 11.47 8.60 -2.96
N GLY A 14 11.68 9.88 -2.69
CA GLY A 14 12.59 10.77 -3.41
C GLY A 14 11.85 11.93 -4.07
N ALA A 15 12.50 13.09 -4.08
CA ALA A 15 11.98 14.27 -4.77
C ALA A 15 11.87 13.99 -6.28
N GLY A 16 10.69 14.21 -6.86
CA GLY A 16 10.44 13.98 -8.29
C GLY A 16 10.19 12.52 -8.66
N THR A 17 10.15 11.59 -7.69
CA THR A 17 9.91 10.16 -7.96
C THR A 17 8.59 9.95 -8.68
N TYR A 18 7.53 10.68 -8.33
CA TYR A 18 6.25 10.55 -9.01
C TYR A 18 6.31 10.88 -10.51
N ASP A 19 6.96 11.99 -10.87
CA ASP A 19 6.92 12.52 -12.24
C ASP A 19 8.01 11.93 -13.14
N GLU A 20 9.22 11.73 -12.61
CA GLU A 20 10.41 11.47 -13.43
C GLU A 20 10.81 9.99 -13.49
N TRP A 21 10.46 9.24 -12.44
CA TRP A 21 10.91 7.87 -12.21
C TRP A 21 9.77 6.87 -12.33
N ASP A 22 8.84 6.89 -11.38
CA ASP A 22 7.81 5.86 -11.26
C ASP A 22 6.65 6.06 -12.25
N GLY A 23 6.50 7.25 -12.81
CA GLY A 23 5.63 7.48 -13.96
C GLY A 23 5.93 6.52 -15.13
N ARG A 24 7.20 6.15 -15.34
CA ARG A 24 7.60 5.20 -16.39
C ARG A 24 7.15 3.78 -16.08
N LEU A 25 7.26 3.36 -14.81
CA LEU A 25 6.75 2.08 -14.34
C LEU A 25 5.24 1.98 -14.55
N VAL A 26 4.52 3.03 -14.17
CA VAL A 26 3.07 3.11 -14.30
C VAL A 26 2.65 3.10 -15.77
N ASP A 27 3.36 3.81 -16.65
CA ASP A 27 3.10 3.80 -18.09
C ASP A 27 3.38 2.42 -18.70
N SER A 28 4.45 1.74 -18.26
CA SER A 28 4.69 0.35 -18.64
C SER A 28 3.56 -0.55 -18.17
N LEU A 29 3.15 -0.45 -16.91
CA LEU A 29 2.09 -1.30 -16.35
C LEU A 29 0.76 -1.11 -17.09
N ARG A 30 0.37 0.13 -17.37
CA ARG A 30 -0.82 0.46 -18.16
C ARG A 30 -0.77 -0.17 -19.55
N ARG A 31 0.37 -0.04 -20.25
CA ARG A 31 0.56 -0.60 -21.58
C ARG A 31 0.42 -2.12 -21.60
N GLU A 32 1.03 -2.80 -20.63
CA GLU A 32 1.06 -4.26 -20.58
C GLU A 32 -0.25 -4.88 -20.06
N LEU A 33 -0.96 -4.22 -19.15
CA LEU A 33 -2.28 -4.67 -18.68
C LEU A 33 -3.41 -4.40 -19.69
N GLY A 34 -3.30 -3.32 -20.47
CA GLY A 34 -4.28 -2.93 -21.49
C GLY A 34 -5.64 -2.48 -20.93
N ASP A 35 -6.62 -2.34 -21.82
CA ASP A 35 -7.93 -1.68 -21.55
C ASP A 35 -8.83 -2.42 -20.54
N GLY A 36 -8.47 -3.63 -20.14
CA GLY A 36 -9.19 -4.41 -19.12
C GLY A 36 -8.94 -3.93 -17.68
N TRP A 37 -7.98 -3.03 -17.49
CA TRP A 37 -7.52 -2.57 -16.19
C TRP A 37 -7.51 -1.05 -16.07
N GLU A 38 -7.89 -0.55 -14.90
CA GLU A 38 -7.68 0.83 -14.47
C GLU A 38 -6.47 0.89 -13.56
N VAL A 39 -5.41 1.61 -13.94
CA VAL A 39 -4.23 1.83 -13.09
C VAL A 39 -4.31 3.22 -12.46
N ARG A 40 -4.62 3.25 -11.16
CA ARG A 40 -4.59 4.45 -10.33
C ARG A 40 -3.20 4.68 -9.78
N TYR A 41 -2.75 5.91 -9.90
CA TYR A 41 -1.44 6.35 -9.45
C TYR A 41 -1.55 7.71 -8.76
N PRO A 42 -1.91 7.72 -7.46
CA PRO A 42 -1.99 8.95 -6.68
C PRO A 42 -0.61 9.39 -6.20
N ARG A 43 -0.38 10.71 -6.15
CA ARG A 43 0.86 11.26 -5.59
C ARG A 43 0.86 11.11 -4.07
N MET A 44 1.90 10.49 -3.54
CA MET A 44 2.06 10.35 -2.09
C MET A 44 2.54 11.67 -1.46
N PRO A 45 2.07 12.01 -0.24
CA PRO A 45 2.44 13.26 0.42
C PRO A 45 3.91 13.26 0.86
N GLY A 46 4.63 14.36 0.64
CA GLY A 46 6.02 14.50 1.10
C GLY A 46 6.94 13.42 0.51
N GLU A 47 6.94 13.26 -0.82
CA GLU A 47 7.70 12.18 -1.47
C GLU A 47 9.21 12.22 -1.19
N ASP A 48 9.76 13.40 -0.94
CA ASP A 48 11.14 13.66 -0.58
C ASP A 48 11.52 13.19 0.84
N ASP A 49 10.56 13.12 1.76
CA ASP A 49 10.72 12.61 3.12
C ASP A 49 9.48 11.78 3.51
N PRO A 50 9.39 10.53 3.04
CA PRO A 50 8.19 9.73 3.14
C PRO A 50 7.87 9.36 4.60
N ASP A 51 6.77 9.91 5.12
CA ASP A 51 6.24 9.54 6.44
C ASP A 51 5.32 8.31 6.33
N PRO A 52 5.64 7.17 7.00
CA PRO A 52 4.86 5.95 6.90
C PRO A 52 3.39 6.11 7.32
N ALA A 53 3.09 6.95 8.31
CA ALA A 53 1.73 7.13 8.81
C ALA A 53 0.88 7.94 7.83
N ALA A 54 1.42 9.03 7.29
CA ALA A 54 0.77 9.88 6.30
C ALA A 54 0.53 9.11 4.99
N TRP A 55 1.52 8.33 4.53
CA TRP A 55 1.39 7.49 3.35
C TRP A 55 0.36 6.39 3.55
N SER A 56 0.40 5.70 4.69
CA SER A 56 -0.62 4.68 5.02
C SER A 56 -2.03 5.29 5.03
N ALA A 57 -2.20 6.50 5.57
CA ALA A 57 -3.50 7.18 5.55
C ALA A 57 -3.95 7.52 4.12
N ALA A 58 -3.04 8.02 3.27
CA ALA A 58 -3.31 8.33 1.87
C ALA A 58 -3.69 7.07 1.07
N ILE A 59 -2.91 5.99 1.19
CA ILE A 59 -3.17 4.70 0.53
C ILE A 59 -4.54 4.16 0.92
N ARG A 60 -4.87 4.14 2.23
CA ARG A 60 -6.20 3.70 2.69
C ARG A 60 -7.31 4.55 2.09
N GLY A 61 -7.14 5.88 2.05
CA GLY A 61 -8.09 6.81 1.45
C GLY A 61 -8.38 6.46 -0.01
N GLU A 62 -7.35 6.21 -0.80
CA GLU A 62 -7.45 5.83 -2.21
C GLU A 62 -8.16 4.47 -2.38
N MET A 63 -7.81 3.48 -1.55
CA MET A 63 -8.46 2.16 -1.57
C MET A 63 -9.96 2.24 -1.26
N THR A 64 -10.43 3.22 -0.47
CA THR A 64 -11.89 3.38 -0.22
C THR A 64 -12.67 3.77 -1.48
N LEU A 65 -12.00 4.35 -2.47
CA LEU A 65 -12.57 4.80 -3.74
C LEU A 65 -12.51 3.70 -4.83
N MET A 66 -12.06 2.51 -4.47
CA MET A 66 -11.83 1.39 -5.38
C MET A 66 -12.77 0.22 -5.09
N ASP A 67 -12.93 -0.64 -6.09
CA ASP A 67 -13.79 -1.81 -6.05
C ASP A 67 -13.14 -2.97 -5.28
N ASP A 68 -13.96 -3.93 -4.85
CA ASP A 68 -13.47 -5.19 -4.31
C ASP A 68 -12.60 -5.91 -5.35
N GLY A 69 -11.50 -6.52 -4.91
CA GLY A 69 -10.55 -7.21 -5.78
C GLY A 69 -9.48 -6.29 -6.38
N VAL A 70 -9.31 -5.06 -5.85
CA VAL A 70 -8.19 -4.20 -6.21
C VAL A 70 -6.84 -4.89 -5.96
N VAL A 71 -5.94 -4.79 -6.92
CA VAL A 71 -4.54 -5.19 -6.77
C VAL A 71 -3.73 -3.99 -6.31
N VAL A 72 -2.94 -4.14 -5.26
CA VAL A 72 -2.06 -3.08 -4.78
C VAL A 72 -0.62 -3.39 -5.16
N VAL A 73 0.08 -2.42 -5.74
CA VAL A 73 1.48 -2.52 -6.17
C VAL A 73 2.26 -1.43 -5.45
N GLY A 74 3.31 -1.79 -4.74
CA GLY A 74 4.19 -0.82 -4.08
C GLY A 74 5.62 -0.96 -4.55
N HIS A 75 6.22 0.17 -4.94
CA HIS A 75 7.62 0.25 -5.37
C HIS A 75 8.51 0.80 -4.25
N SER A 76 9.68 0.20 -4.06
CA SER A 76 10.73 0.63 -3.13
C SER A 76 10.14 0.88 -1.73
N VAL A 77 10.40 2.05 -1.12
CA VAL A 77 9.84 2.41 0.20
C VAL A 77 8.31 2.40 0.24
N GLY A 78 7.62 2.71 -0.87
CA GLY A 78 6.16 2.61 -0.96
C GLY A 78 5.67 1.18 -0.82
N GLY A 79 6.44 0.20 -1.32
CA GLY A 79 6.20 -1.22 -1.08
C GLY A 79 6.34 -1.61 0.38
N THR A 80 7.37 -1.11 1.07
CA THR A 80 7.58 -1.34 2.50
C THR A 80 6.42 -0.78 3.34
N ILE A 81 6.03 0.48 3.09
CA ILE A 81 4.94 1.14 3.80
C ILE A 81 3.61 0.42 3.53
N LEU A 82 3.33 0.08 2.27
CA LEU A 82 2.14 -0.67 1.90
C LEU A 82 2.07 -2.02 2.63
N ALA A 83 3.17 -2.77 2.67
CA ALA A 83 3.21 -4.06 3.32
C ALA A 83 3.04 -3.95 4.85
N GLY A 84 3.69 -2.97 5.48
CA GLY A 84 3.51 -2.70 6.92
C GLY A 84 2.08 -2.30 7.27
N MET A 85 1.50 -1.38 6.50
CA MET A 85 0.11 -0.95 6.65
C MET A 85 -0.87 -2.14 6.61
N ILE A 86 -0.69 -3.04 5.65
CA ILE A 86 -1.53 -4.24 5.50
C ILE A 86 -1.28 -5.21 6.67
N GLY A 87 -0.01 -5.43 7.02
CA GLY A 87 0.42 -6.33 8.09
C GLY A 87 -0.08 -5.95 9.48
N ASP A 88 -0.21 -4.66 9.76
CA ASP A 88 -0.71 -4.15 11.05
C ASP A 88 -2.24 -4.35 11.21
N GLY A 89 -2.93 -4.98 10.25
CA GLY A 89 -4.38 -5.21 10.30
C GLY A 89 -5.22 -3.93 10.18
N THR A 90 -4.59 -2.80 9.89
CA THR A 90 -5.22 -1.48 9.83
C THR A 90 -6.10 -1.25 8.59
N MET A 91 -6.34 -2.28 7.79
CA MET A 91 -7.34 -2.24 6.71
C MET A 91 -8.78 -2.28 7.25
N GLY A 92 -8.99 -2.76 8.48
CA GLY A 92 -10.28 -2.74 9.18
C GLY A 92 -10.39 -1.53 10.11
N GLY A 93 -11.01 -0.45 9.64
CA GLY A 93 -11.36 0.69 10.49
C GLY A 93 -12.37 0.28 11.57
N SER A 94 -11.88 -0.17 12.72
CA SER A 94 -12.65 -0.32 13.97
C SER A 94 -11.78 -0.05 15.22
N GLY A 95 -10.70 0.72 15.07
CA GLY A 95 -10.03 1.37 16.20
C GLY A 95 -10.77 2.68 16.54
N PRO A 96 -10.90 3.06 17.83
CA PRO A 96 -11.48 4.35 18.17
C PRO A 96 -10.68 5.44 17.49
N ILE A 97 -11.37 6.39 16.84
CA ILE A 97 -10.80 7.69 16.48
C ILE A 97 -10.55 8.41 17.82
N GLY A 98 -9.46 8.03 18.47
CA GLY A 98 -8.96 8.61 19.70
C GLY A 98 -8.13 9.82 19.35
N ASP A 99 -8.77 10.98 19.43
CA ASP A 99 -8.15 12.27 19.73
C ASP A 99 -6.87 12.62 18.94
N ALA A 100 -7.03 13.02 17.68
CA ALA A 100 -6.09 13.96 17.08
C ALA A 100 -6.37 15.35 17.66
N THR A 101 -5.89 15.60 18.88
CA THR A 101 -5.83 16.94 19.45
C THR A 101 -4.87 17.75 18.58
N MET A 102 -5.45 18.58 17.72
CA MET A 102 -4.76 19.69 17.07
C MET A 102 -4.02 20.49 18.14
N GLY A 103 -2.69 20.55 18.03
CA GLY A 103 -1.83 21.38 18.87
C GLY A 103 -2.14 22.86 18.66
N GLY A 104 -3.16 23.35 19.36
CA GLY A 104 -3.47 24.76 19.54
C GLY A 104 -2.81 25.27 20.82
N SER A 105 -1.83 26.15 20.67
CA SER A 105 -1.23 26.88 21.78
C SER A 105 -2.26 27.79 22.47
N GLY A 106 -2.56 27.53 23.74
CA GLY A 106 -3.34 28.42 24.59
C GLY A 106 -3.48 27.86 26.01
N PRO A 107 -3.33 28.67 27.07
CA PRO A 107 -3.39 28.16 28.44
C PRO A 107 -4.86 28.02 28.86
N ILE A 108 -5.24 26.85 29.38
CA ILE A 108 -6.53 26.69 30.04
C ILE A 108 -6.29 26.04 31.41
N GLY A 109 -6.34 26.88 32.44
CA GLY A 109 -6.37 26.47 33.83
C GLY A 109 -7.57 27.12 34.52
N ASP A 110 -8.45 26.25 35.01
CA ASP A 110 -9.56 26.45 35.95
C ASP A 110 -10.98 26.58 35.36
N ALA A 111 -11.67 25.44 35.34
CA ALA A 111 -13.09 25.35 35.67
C ALA A 111 -13.43 23.92 36.13
N THR A 112 -13.90 23.83 37.37
CA THR A 112 -14.51 22.66 38.00
C THR A 112 -15.99 22.49 37.58
N MET A 113 -16.56 21.31 37.93
CA MET A 113 -17.98 20.88 37.83
C MET A 113 -18.35 20.24 36.48
N GLY A 114 -18.92 19.03 36.38
CA GLY A 114 -19.78 18.27 37.28
C GLY A 114 -21.04 17.90 36.48
N GLY A 115 -21.41 16.61 36.42
CA GLY A 115 -22.70 16.23 35.83
C GLY A 115 -22.74 14.87 35.15
N SER A 116 -23.21 13.88 35.91
CA SER A 116 -24.19 12.84 35.55
C SER A 116 -24.24 12.30 34.10
N ARG A 117 -24.01 10.98 34.03
CA ARG A 117 -24.44 10.10 32.93
C ARG A 117 -25.91 10.30 32.54
N PRO A 118 -26.24 9.95 31.29
CA PRO A 118 -27.30 8.97 31.10
C PRO A 118 -26.83 7.74 30.31
N VAL A 119 -27.42 6.61 30.69
CA VAL A 119 -27.44 5.37 29.92
C VAL A 119 -28.41 5.57 28.76
N GLY A 120 -27.97 5.29 27.54
CA GLY A 120 -28.80 5.20 26.35
C GLY A 120 -28.39 3.96 25.57
N ASP A 121 -29.25 2.95 25.61
CA ASP A 121 -29.23 1.80 24.72
C ASP A 121 -29.34 2.29 23.27
N GLY A 122 -28.30 2.00 22.49
CA GLY A 122 -28.25 2.27 21.07
C GLY A 122 -27.23 1.32 20.49
N GLY A 123 -27.67 0.10 20.18
CA GLY A 123 -26.91 -0.83 19.39
C GLY A 123 -26.46 -0.12 18.11
N THR A 124 -25.20 0.26 18.06
CA THR A 124 -24.52 0.51 16.82
C THR A 124 -24.46 -0.85 16.15
N VAL A 125 -25.47 -1.14 15.32
CA VAL A 125 -25.24 -2.00 14.17
C VAL A 125 -24.14 -1.29 13.43
N GLY A 126 -22.90 -1.68 13.71
CA GLY A 126 -21.77 -1.32 12.89
C GLY A 126 -22.20 -1.76 11.51
N VAL A 127 -22.51 -0.79 10.65
CA VAL A 127 -22.44 -1.01 9.23
C VAL A 127 -20.94 -1.20 9.01
N GLY A 128 -20.48 -2.43 9.27
CA GLY A 128 -19.12 -2.83 8.99
C GLY A 128 -18.93 -2.49 7.53
N VAL A 129 -18.01 -1.57 7.26
CA VAL A 129 -17.51 -1.39 5.91
C VAL A 129 -17.15 -2.80 5.46
N PRO A 130 -17.72 -3.33 4.35
CA PRO A 130 -17.37 -4.66 3.91
C PRO A 130 -15.85 -4.72 3.83
N GLU A 131 -15.25 -5.73 4.49
CA GLU A 131 -13.81 -5.95 4.42
C GLU A 131 -13.47 -6.10 2.94
N ARG A 132 -12.95 -5.01 2.35
CA ARG A 132 -12.62 -4.93 0.94
C ARG A 132 -11.56 -5.98 0.69
N ARG A 133 -11.88 -7.00 -0.11
CA ARG A 133 -10.94 -8.08 -0.41
C ARG A 133 -9.92 -7.58 -1.42
N LEU A 134 -8.64 -7.73 -1.12
CA LEU A 134 -7.58 -7.47 -2.09
C LEU A 134 -7.59 -8.56 -3.16
N GLY A 135 -7.41 -8.16 -4.42
CA GLY A 135 -7.17 -9.08 -5.54
C GLY A 135 -5.73 -9.59 -5.59
N GLY A 136 -4.80 -8.89 -4.94
CA GLY A 136 -3.41 -9.28 -4.79
C GLY A 136 -2.50 -8.15 -4.34
N ILE A 137 -1.28 -8.51 -3.92
CA ILE A 137 -0.25 -7.60 -3.44
C ILE A 137 1.03 -7.83 -4.25
N VAL A 138 1.59 -6.77 -4.81
CA VAL A 138 2.88 -6.80 -5.49
C VAL A 138 3.85 -5.85 -4.79
N LEU A 139 5.04 -6.35 -4.49
CA LEU A 139 6.15 -5.55 -3.96
C LEU A 139 7.29 -5.53 -4.99
N ILE A 140 7.74 -4.34 -5.38
CA ILE A 140 8.82 -4.15 -6.36
C ILE A 140 9.99 -3.47 -5.65
N ALA A 141 11.16 -4.10 -5.64
CA ALA A 141 12.39 -3.57 -5.04
C ALA A 141 12.23 -3.02 -3.61
N ALA A 142 11.26 -3.55 -2.86
CA ALA A 142 10.91 -3.03 -1.54
C ALA A 142 11.98 -3.38 -0.51
N PRO A 143 12.50 -2.42 0.27
CA PRO A 143 13.34 -2.71 1.42
C PRO A 143 12.57 -3.50 2.48
N PHE A 144 13.00 -4.73 2.72
CA PHE A 144 12.55 -5.50 3.88
C PHE A 144 13.04 -4.86 5.19
N VAL A 145 12.13 -4.59 6.12
CA VAL A 145 12.44 -4.06 7.47
C VAL A 145 12.14 -5.14 8.52
N GLU A 146 10.88 -5.58 8.57
CA GLU A 146 10.39 -6.69 9.37
C GLU A 146 9.38 -7.51 8.55
N GLY A 147 9.06 -8.72 9.00
CA GLY A 147 8.13 -9.60 8.27
C GLY A 147 6.68 -9.14 8.46
N PRO A 148 6.03 -8.55 7.44
CA PRO A 148 4.64 -8.11 7.57
C PRO A 148 3.71 -9.33 7.63
N GLU A 149 2.69 -9.28 8.48
CA GLU A 149 1.69 -10.33 8.58
C GLU A 149 0.60 -10.15 7.52
N LEU A 150 0.93 -10.49 6.26
CA LEU A 150 0.00 -10.31 5.14
C LEU A 150 -1.13 -11.38 5.13
N PRO A 151 -2.33 -11.03 4.62
CA PRO A 151 -3.46 -11.95 4.58
C PRO A 151 -3.14 -13.24 3.81
N PRO A 152 -3.34 -14.43 4.41
CA PRO A 152 -2.91 -15.69 3.81
C PRO A 152 -3.74 -16.12 2.60
N ASP A 153 -4.91 -15.52 2.38
CA ASP A 153 -5.80 -15.77 1.24
C ASP A 153 -5.62 -14.79 0.08
N VAL A 154 -4.71 -13.82 0.21
CA VAL A 154 -4.40 -12.84 -0.83
C VAL A 154 -3.11 -13.25 -1.54
N PRO A 155 -3.09 -13.35 -2.89
CA PRO A 155 -1.85 -13.66 -3.60
C PRO A 155 -0.83 -12.52 -3.42
N VAL A 156 0.41 -12.87 -3.09
CA VAL A 156 1.52 -11.94 -2.92
C VAL A 156 2.63 -12.29 -3.90
N HIS A 157 3.22 -11.30 -4.56
CA HIS A 157 4.40 -11.51 -5.40
C HIS A 157 5.44 -10.40 -5.22
N VAL A 158 6.69 -10.79 -5.04
CA VAL A 158 7.83 -9.89 -4.83
C VAL A 158 8.74 -9.94 -6.06
N PHE A 159 9.01 -8.79 -6.64
CA PHE A 159 9.93 -8.62 -7.77
C PHE A 159 11.16 -7.83 -7.35
N HIS A 160 12.33 -8.27 -7.80
CA HIS A 160 13.60 -7.59 -7.52
C HIS A 160 14.56 -7.75 -8.68
N GLY A 161 15.22 -6.67 -9.08
CA GLY A 161 16.24 -6.71 -10.11
C GLY A 161 17.59 -7.17 -9.57
N LEU A 162 18.24 -8.14 -10.21
CA LEU A 162 19.56 -8.63 -9.76
C LEU A 162 20.69 -7.61 -9.99
N ALA A 163 20.47 -6.60 -10.83
CA ALA A 163 21.36 -5.46 -11.04
C ALA A 163 20.93 -4.21 -10.26
N ASP A 164 20.06 -4.36 -9.26
CA ASP A 164 19.68 -3.27 -8.35
C ASP A 164 20.87 -2.90 -7.45
N GLU A 165 21.44 -1.72 -7.70
CA GLU A 165 22.54 -1.13 -6.91
C GLU A 165 22.03 -0.29 -5.72
N THR A 166 20.72 -0.01 -5.65
CA THR A 166 20.10 0.78 -4.58
C THR A 166 19.74 -0.11 -3.41
N ILE A 167 19.01 -1.19 -3.67
CA ILE A 167 18.55 -2.14 -2.65
C ILE A 167 19.06 -3.54 -3.00
N PRO A 168 19.84 -4.20 -2.13
CA PRO A 168 20.34 -5.54 -2.40
C PRO A 168 19.21 -6.58 -2.59
N PRO A 169 19.35 -7.56 -3.51
CA PRO A 169 18.34 -8.60 -3.74
C PRO A 169 17.95 -9.45 -2.51
N GLY A 170 18.80 -9.46 -1.48
CA GLY A 170 18.52 -10.14 -0.21
C GLY A 170 17.24 -9.67 0.50
N HIS A 171 16.74 -8.46 0.20
CA HIS A 171 15.45 -7.99 0.74
C HIS A 171 14.27 -8.79 0.17
N ALA A 172 14.27 -9.11 -1.12
CA ALA A 172 13.22 -9.94 -1.72
C ALA A 172 13.26 -11.38 -1.20
N GLU A 173 14.45 -11.93 -0.96
CA GLU A 173 14.60 -13.24 -0.30
C GLU A 173 14.07 -13.21 1.14
N ALA A 174 14.27 -12.10 1.87
CA ALA A 174 13.76 -11.93 3.22
C ALA A 174 12.21 -11.91 3.23
N TYR A 175 11.58 -11.22 2.27
CA TYR A 175 10.12 -11.30 2.09
C TYR A 175 9.65 -12.72 1.81
N GLY A 176 10.30 -13.46 0.90
CA GLY A 176 9.94 -14.85 0.60
C GLY A 176 10.05 -15.80 1.80
N LYS A 177 10.99 -15.53 2.72
CA LYS A 177 11.10 -16.27 4.00
C LYS A 177 10.00 -15.89 4.99
N ALA A 178 9.65 -14.62 5.05
CA ALA A 178 8.66 -14.08 5.99
C ALA A 178 7.21 -14.38 5.57
N ILE A 179 6.93 -14.46 4.27
CA ILE A 179 5.59 -14.64 3.69
C ILE A 179 5.62 -15.94 2.86
N PRO A 180 5.36 -17.12 3.45
CA PRO A 180 5.60 -18.41 2.78
C PRO A 180 4.75 -18.67 1.53
N HIS A 181 3.64 -17.93 1.36
CA HIS A 181 2.78 -18.02 0.17
C HIS A 181 3.13 -16.99 -0.92
N ALA A 182 4.15 -16.14 -0.69
CA ALA A 182 4.57 -15.17 -1.69
C ALA A 182 5.37 -15.82 -2.82
N GLY A 183 5.01 -15.51 -4.06
CA GLY A 183 5.90 -15.70 -5.19
C GLY A 183 7.07 -14.73 -5.12
N VAL A 184 8.27 -15.17 -5.50
CA VAL A 184 9.45 -14.30 -5.58
C VAL A 184 10.09 -14.44 -6.96
N SER A 185 10.34 -13.31 -7.62
CA SER A 185 11.00 -13.25 -8.92
C SER A 185 12.21 -12.32 -8.86
N LEU A 186 13.40 -12.93 -8.86
CA LEU A 186 14.66 -12.24 -9.04
C LEU A 186 14.97 -12.17 -10.54
N LEU A 187 14.95 -10.96 -11.10
CA LEU A 187 15.04 -10.75 -12.54
C LEU A 187 16.50 -10.44 -12.94
N PRO A 188 17.13 -11.26 -13.81
CA PRO A 188 18.48 -11.00 -14.30
C PRO A 188 18.58 -9.67 -15.04
N ASP A 189 19.70 -8.96 -14.88
CA ASP A 189 20.04 -7.72 -15.58
C ASP A 189 19.07 -6.54 -15.40
N ARG A 190 18.07 -6.70 -14.52
CA ARG A 190 17.10 -5.66 -14.17
C ARG A 190 17.63 -4.80 -13.03
N ASP A 191 17.46 -3.49 -13.13
CA ASP A 191 17.86 -2.50 -12.11
C ASP A 191 16.75 -2.28 -11.06
N HIS A 192 16.87 -1.22 -10.25
CA HIS A 192 15.89 -0.84 -9.23
C HIS A 192 14.48 -0.60 -9.81
N GLN A 193 14.39 -0.04 -11.02
CA GLN A 193 13.14 0.21 -11.76
C GLN A 193 12.74 -0.98 -12.64
N LEU A 194 13.39 -2.13 -12.51
CA LEU A 194 13.26 -3.27 -13.41
C LEU A 194 13.50 -2.93 -14.90
N GLY A 195 14.30 -1.89 -15.17
CA GLY A 195 14.57 -1.37 -16.51
C GLY A 195 13.39 -0.61 -17.13
N ASP A 196 12.58 0.07 -16.31
CA ASP A 196 11.36 0.80 -16.70
C ASP A 196 10.31 -0.10 -17.40
N ASP A 197 10.33 -1.41 -17.12
CA ASP A 197 9.51 -2.42 -17.79
C ASP A 197 8.84 -3.35 -16.76
N LEU A 198 7.52 -3.23 -16.67
CA LEU A 198 6.67 -4.01 -15.77
C LEU A 198 5.95 -5.18 -16.47
N SER A 199 6.46 -5.70 -17.59
CA SER A 199 5.82 -6.81 -18.31
C SER A 199 5.69 -8.09 -17.49
N GLU A 200 6.69 -8.43 -16.66
CA GLU A 200 6.64 -9.57 -15.74
C GLU A 200 5.62 -9.36 -14.63
N VAL A 201 5.52 -8.14 -14.11
CA VAL A 201 4.53 -7.75 -13.10
C VAL A 201 3.11 -7.83 -13.68
N ALA A 202 2.88 -7.24 -14.85
CA ALA A 202 1.60 -7.26 -15.54
C ALA A 202 1.12 -8.68 -15.86
N ARG A 203 2.06 -9.58 -16.24
CA ARG A 203 1.77 -11.00 -16.49
C ARG A 203 1.27 -11.72 -15.23
N VAL A 204 1.88 -11.45 -14.08
CA VAL A 204 1.44 -12.02 -12.79
C VAL A 204 0.07 -11.48 -12.41
N ILE A 205 -0.12 -10.15 -12.44
CA ILE A 205 -1.40 -9.49 -12.12
C ILE A 205 -2.53 -9.98 -13.02
N SER A 206 -2.28 -10.16 -14.32
CA SER A 206 -3.27 -10.65 -15.28
C SER A 206 -3.65 -12.13 -15.08
N GLY A 207 -2.79 -12.89 -14.40
CA GLY A 207 -3.02 -14.30 -14.09
C GLY A 207 -3.87 -14.54 -12.84
N TRP A 208 -4.14 -13.51 -12.05
CA TRP A 208 -5.00 -13.56 -10.85
C TRP A 208 -6.48 -13.40 -11.20
#